data_AF-A0A0Q8VYJ9-F1
#
_entry.id   AF-A0A0Q8VYJ9-F1
#
_cell.length_a   1.000
_cell.length_b   1.000
_cell.length_c   1.000
_cell.angle_alpha   90.00
_cell.angle_beta   90.00
_cell.angle_gamma   90.00
#
_symmetry.space_group_name_H-M   'P 1'
#
loop_
_entity.id
_entity.type
_entity.pdbx_description
1 polymer ?
#
loop_
_entity_poly.entity_id
_entity_poly.type
_entity_poly.pdbx_seq_one_letter_code
_entity_poly.pdbx_strand_id
1 'polypeptide(L)'
;MSAVPAQSLPAPRRVGPERAPRRLRPAPERAPRAKPRLGYAVIALGGVAVIIVAQLLLSIAVTQGAYEIDALQMQQATLTREEQKLAEEVDRVESPQYLATRAEGLGMVPNSNPVYLRLSDGAVLGEPTAAEGGSGSSAPLVPNALIDGVPPGAGSPKGETPIGGTPGQAGGAAPEVPAGAPAAPLDGGLPTPATH
;
A
#
# COMPACT_ATOMS: atom_id res chain seq x y z
N MET A 1 -69.63 128.64 38.84
CA MET A 1 -68.49 128.11 38.06
C MET A 1 -68.23 126.70 38.58
N SER A 2 -69.00 125.66 38.19
CA SER A 2 -69.03 124.92 36.91
C SER A 2 -67.69 124.33 36.47
N ALA A 3 -67.60 122.99 36.56
CA ALA A 3 -67.06 122.02 35.58
C ALA A 3 -66.67 120.73 36.34
N VAL A 4 -67.58 119.76 36.54
CA VAL A 4 -67.80 118.54 35.71
C VAL A 4 -66.52 117.71 35.50
N PRO A 5 -66.35 116.55 36.17
CA PRO A 5 -65.31 115.59 35.83
C PRO A 5 -65.70 114.78 34.59
N ALA A 6 -64.79 114.72 33.61
CA ALA A 6 -64.92 113.93 32.39
C ALA A 6 -64.74 112.44 32.69
N GLN A 7 -65.78 111.65 32.38
CA GLN A 7 -65.71 110.20 32.31
C GLN A 7 -64.97 109.79 31.03
N SER A 8 -63.86 109.06 31.15
CA SER A 8 -63.23 108.38 30.03
C SER A 8 -63.91 107.03 29.80
N LEU A 9 -64.34 106.81 28.56
CA LEU A 9 -65.01 105.58 28.12
C LEU A 9 -64.06 104.36 28.16
N PRO A 10 -64.58 103.15 28.42
CA PRO A 10 -63.79 101.93 28.27
C PRO A 10 -63.52 101.66 26.78
N ALA A 11 -62.25 101.42 26.45
CA ALA A 11 -61.83 101.03 25.11
C ALA A 11 -62.43 99.67 24.72
N PRO A 12 -62.79 99.45 23.43
CA PRO A 12 -63.33 98.17 22.98
C PRO A 12 -62.25 97.07 23.06
N ARG A 13 -62.55 96.00 23.79
CA ARG A 13 -61.76 94.75 23.75
C ARG A 13 -61.75 94.23 22.32
N ARG A 14 -60.58 94.22 21.67
CA ARG A 14 -60.38 93.43 20.45
C ARG A 14 -60.51 91.94 20.82
N VAL A 15 -61.57 91.33 20.35
CA VAL A 15 -61.72 89.87 20.35
C VAL A 15 -60.68 89.33 19.37
N GLY A 16 -59.58 88.79 19.91
CA GLY A 16 -58.61 88.05 19.10
C GLY A 16 -59.28 86.78 18.55
N PRO A 17 -58.90 86.32 17.34
CA PRO A 17 -59.50 85.12 16.77
C PRO A 17 -59.30 83.95 17.71
N GLU A 18 -60.42 83.33 18.06
CA GLU A 18 -60.57 82.13 18.86
C GLU A 18 -59.58 81.05 18.38
N ARG A 19 -58.60 80.70 19.22
CA ARG A 19 -57.65 79.63 18.89
C ARG A 19 -58.44 78.32 18.80
N ALA A 20 -58.58 77.81 17.58
CA ALA A 20 -59.18 76.52 17.31
C ALA A 20 -58.59 75.43 18.23
N PRO A 21 -59.42 74.51 18.75
CA PRO A 21 -58.98 73.46 19.66
C PRO A 21 -57.97 72.55 18.96
N ARG A 22 -56.72 72.57 19.43
CA ARG A 22 -55.70 71.62 18.98
C ARG A 22 -56.10 70.22 19.42
N ARG A 23 -56.69 69.45 18.52
CA ARG A 23 -56.98 68.03 18.76
C ARG A 23 -55.66 67.27 18.78
N LEU A 24 -55.35 66.66 19.93
CA LEU A 24 -54.28 65.69 20.05
C LEU A 24 -54.70 64.45 19.26
N ARG A 25 -53.97 64.16 18.19
CA ARG A 25 -54.16 62.94 17.40
C ARG A 25 -53.27 61.85 18.02
N PRO A 26 -53.80 60.65 18.32
CA PRO A 26 -52.96 59.53 18.76
C PRO A 26 -51.87 59.29 17.73
N ALA A 27 -50.62 59.24 18.18
CA ALA A 27 -49.52 58.83 17.32
C ALA A 27 -49.78 57.38 16.87
N PRO A 28 -49.56 57.02 15.60
CA PRO A 28 -49.77 55.65 15.15
C PRO A 28 -48.87 54.72 15.96
N GLU A 29 -49.46 53.67 16.54
CA GLU A 29 -48.68 52.59 17.16
C GLU A 29 -47.68 52.07 16.13
N ARG A 30 -46.40 51.99 16.52
CA ARG A 30 -45.36 51.45 15.63
C ARG A 30 -45.77 50.04 15.24
N ALA A 31 -45.99 49.83 13.94
CA ALA A 31 -46.24 48.52 13.37
C ALA A 31 -45.19 47.50 13.89
N PRO A 32 -45.59 46.27 14.22
CA PRO A 32 -44.65 45.26 14.67
C PRO A 32 -43.62 45.03 13.57
N ARG A 33 -42.37 45.40 13.83
CA ARG A 33 -41.25 45.10 12.93
C ARG A 33 -41.21 43.58 12.74
N ALA A 34 -41.48 43.11 11.52
CA ALA A 34 -41.28 41.72 11.14
C ALA A 34 -39.84 41.34 11.48
N LYS A 35 -39.67 40.48 12.49
CA LYS A 35 -38.34 40.12 12.99
C LYS A 35 -37.68 39.25 11.92
N PRO A 36 -36.57 39.68 11.28
CA PRO A 36 -35.90 38.90 10.23
C PRO A 36 -35.26 37.60 10.74
N ARG A 37 -35.37 37.33 12.05
CA ARG A 37 -34.87 36.14 12.76
C ARG A 37 -35.37 34.83 12.15
N LEU A 38 -36.56 34.81 11.54
CA LEU A 38 -37.08 33.61 10.89
C LEU A 38 -36.25 33.22 9.65
N GLY A 39 -35.81 34.19 8.85
CA GLY A 39 -34.96 33.93 7.69
C GLY A 39 -33.61 33.34 8.07
N TYR A 40 -32.97 33.90 9.11
CA TYR A 40 -31.72 33.34 9.64
C TYR A 40 -31.90 31.93 10.20
N ALA A 41 -33.02 31.64 10.87
CA ALA A 41 -33.31 30.30 11.39
C ALA A 41 -33.50 29.27 10.27
N VAL A 42 -34.20 29.62 9.19
CA VAL A 42 -34.39 28.75 8.02
C VAL A 42 -33.06 28.48 7.32
N ILE A 43 -32.22 29.51 7.15
CA ILE A 43 -30.88 29.34 6.55
C ILE A 43 -29.99 28.46 7.43
N ALA A 44 -29.98 28.69 8.74
CA ALA A 44 -29.20 27.87 9.67
C ALA A 44 -29.64 26.40 9.66
N LEU A 45 -30.96 26.15 9.70
CA LEU A 45 -31.51 24.80 9.66
C LEU A 45 -31.25 24.12 8.31
N GLY A 46 -31.38 24.86 7.20
CA GLY A 46 -31.04 24.37 5.87
C GLY A 46 -29.56 24.02 5.74
N GLY A 47 -28.66 24.86 6.26
CA GLY A 47 -27.23 24.57 6.30
C GLY A 47 -26.91 23.30 7.08
N VAL A 48 -27.51 23.12 8.26
CA VAL A 48 -27.36 21.88 9.05
C VAL A 48 -27.88 20.67 8.28
N ALA A 49 -29.04 20.77 7.64
CA ALA A 49 -29.59 19.68 6.82
C ALA A 49 -28.64 19.29 5.66
N VAL A 50 -28.06 20.27 4.96
CA VAL A 50 -27.08 20.03 3.89
C VAL A 50 -25.84 19.32 4.42
N ILE A 51 -25.31 19.74 5.58
CA ILE A 51 -24.14 19.10 6.20
C ILE A 51 -24.45 17.63 6.52
N ILE A 52 -25.62 17.34 7.10
CA ILE A 52 -26.03 15.96 7.44
C ILE A 52 -26.12 15.09 6.18
N VAL A 53 -26.73 15.61 5.11
CA VAL A 53 -26.83 14.88 3.82
C VAL A 53 -25.45 14.66 3.21
N ALA A 54 -24.57 15.66 3.22
CA ALA A 54 -23.21 15.54 2.72
C ALA A 54 -22.40 14.49 3.50
N GLN A 55 -22.52 14.47 4.84
CA GLN A 55 -21.87 13.49 5.69
C GLN A 55 -22.36 12.06 5.41
N LEU A 56 -23.67 11.88 5.21
CA LEU A 56 -24.25 10.59 4.87
C LEU A 56 -23.73 10.09 3.52
N LEU A 57 -23.74 10.94 2.48
CA LEU A 57 -23.23 10.58 1.16
C LEU A 57 -21.73 10.24 1.19
N LEU A 58 -20.94 11.00 1.94
CA LEU A 58 -19.51 10.71 2.13
C LEU A 58 -19.32 9.36 2.84
N SER A 59 -20.11 9.07 3.87
CA SER A 59 -20.06 7.77 4.55
C SER A 59 -20.37 6.63 3.59
N ILE A 60 -21.40 6.76 2.75
CA ILE A 60 -21.78 5.74 1.77
C ILE A 60 -20.65 5.54 0.74
N ALA A 61 -20.05 6.62 0.24
CA ALA A 61 -18.94 6.56 -0.71
C ALA A 61 -17.69 5.89 -0.09
N VAL A 62 -17.38 6.22 1.17
CA VAL A 62 -16.29 5.57 1.93
C VAL A 62 -16.57 4.09 2.13
N THR A 63 -17.80 3.71 2.45
CA THR A 63 -18.17 2.30 2.63
C THR A 63 -18.03 1.50 1.32
N GLN A 64 -18.43 2.06 0.17
CA GLN A 64 -18.25 1.40 -1.13
C GLN A 64 -16.76 1.27 -1.50
N GLY A 65 -15.96 2.34 -1.29
CA GLY A 65 -14.52 2.29 -1.51
C GLY A 65 -13.79 1.32 -0.57
N ALA A 66 -14.27 1.16 0.66
CA ALA A 66 -13.70 0.21 1.62
C ALA A 66 -13.87 -1.26 1.17
N TYR A 67 -15.01 -1.63 0.59
CA TYR A 67 -15.21 -2.99 0.08
C TYR A 67 -14.36 -3.30 -1.14
N GLU A 68 -14.14 -2.32 -2.03
CA GLU A 68 -13.29 -2.51 -3.19
C GLU A 68 -11.81 -2.68 -2.79
N ILE A 69 -11.34 -1.88 -1.84
CA ILE A 69 -9.99 -2.02 -1.27
C ILE A 69 -9.84 -3.37 -0.57
N ASP A 70 -10.82 -3.80 0.22
CA ASP A 70 -10.81 -5.10 0.90
C ASP A 70 -10.75 -6.26 -0.11
N ALA A 71 -11.57 -6.20 -1.17
CA ALA A 71 -11.55 -7.18 -2.24
C ALA A 71 -10.18 -7.25 -2.96
N LEU A 72 -9.53 -6.11 -3.20
CA LEU A 72 -8.19 -6.06 -3.80
C LEU A 72 -7.12 -6.60 -2.84
N GLN A 73 -7.20 -6.29 -1.55
CA GLN A 73 -6.29 -6.82 -0.53
C GLN A 73 -6.43 -8.34 -0.38
N MET A 74 -7.66 -8.87 -0.43
CA MET A 74 -7.90 -10.32 -0.43
C MET A 74 -7.30 -11.01 -1.65
N GLN A 75 -7.43 -10.40 -2.84
CA GLN A 75 -6.81 -10.91 -4.06
C GLN A 75 -5.28 -10.91 -3.95
N GLN A 76 -4.69 -9.81 -3.48
CA GLN A 76 -3.25 -9.73 -3.25
C GLN A 76 -2.77 -10.81 -2.27
N ALA A 77 -3.44 -10.97 -1.13
CA ALA A 77 -3.08 -11.99 -0.15
C ALA A 77 -3.20 -13.42 -0.71
N THR A 78 -4.17 -13.66 -1.61
CA THR A 78 -4.33 -14.95 -2.28
C THR A 78 -3.17 -15.20 -3.24
N LEU A 79 -2.85 -14.23 -4.10
CA LEU A 79 -1.75 -14.33 -5.06
C LEU A 79 -0.40 -14.51 -4.37
N THR A 80 -0.12 -13.77 -3.30
CA THR A 80 1.13 -13.93 -2.53
C THR A 80 1.25 -15.34 -1.94
N ARG A 81 0.14 -15.93 -1.46
CA ARG A 81 0.16 -17.32 -0.96
C ARG A 81 0.42 -18.32 -2.08
N GLU A 82 -0.14 -18.08 -3.27
CA GLU A 82 0.10 -18.93 -4.45
C GLU A 82 1.56 -18.85 -4.91
N GLU A 83 2.14 -17.65 -4.95
CA GLU A 83 3.56 -17.44 -5.26
C GLU A 83 4.46 -18.16 -4.26
N GLN A 84 4.19 -18.04 -2.95
CA GLN A 84 4.96 -18.74 -1.92
C GLN A 84 4.88 -20.26 -2.07
N LYS A 85 3.68 -20.78 -2.37
CA LYS A 85 3.49 -22.21 -2.61
C LYS A 85 4.28 -22.69 -3.83
N LEU A 86 4.25 -21.93 -4.91
CA LEU A 86 4.95 -22.29 -6.14
C LEU A 86 6.47 -22.18 -5.97
N ALA A 87 6.95 -21.17 -5.26
CA ALA A 87 8.36 -21.05 -4.91
C ALA A 87 8.85 -22.25 -4.07
N GLU A 88 8.05 -22.68 -3.09
CA GLU A 88 8.37 -23.87 -2.29
C GLU A 88 8.41 -25.15 -3.15
N GLU A 89 7.54 -25.27 -4.15
CA GLU A 89 7.54 -26.39 -5.10
C GLU A 89 8.80 -26.38 -5.99
N VAL A 90 9.21 -25.20 -6.46
CA VAL A 90 10.47 -25.03 -7.22
C VAL A 90 11.67 -25.39 -6.36
N ASP A 91 11.79 -24.82 -5.16
CA ASP A 91 12.90 -25.10 -4.23
C ASP A 91 12.99 -26.60 -3.90
N ARG A 92 11.83 -27.27 -3.81
CA ARG A 92 11.74 -28.71 -3.56
C ARG A 92 12.28 -29.53 -4.73
N VAL A 93 11.95 -29.20 -5.97
CA VAL A 93 12.45 -29.93 -7.16
C VAL A 93 13.88 -29.55 -7.54
N GLU A 94 14.36 -28.36 -7.17
CA GLU A 94 15.76 -27.95 -7.33
C GLU A 94 16.65 -28.45 -6.19
N SER A 95 16.07 -29.02 -5.13
CA SER A 95 16.82 -29.47 -3.97
C SER A 95 17.87 -30.54 -4.34
N PRO A 96 19.10 -30.47 -3.76
CA PRO A 96 20.18 -31.40 -4.10
C PRO A 96 19.80 -32.87 -3.88
N GLN A 97 18.99 -33.15 -2.86
CA GLN A 97 18.52 -34.50 -2.55
C GLN A 97 17.57 -35.03 -3.63
N TYR A 98 16.62 -34.20 -4.08
CA TYR A 98 15.70 -34.58 -5.17
C TYR A 98 16.46 -34.80 -6.48
N LEU A 99 17.41 -33.92 -6.81
CA LEU A 99 18.27 -34.06 -7.99
C LEU A 99 19.14 -35.32 -7.92
N ALA A 100 19.73 -35.63 -6.76
CA ALA A 100 20.53 -36.85 -6.56
C ALA A 100 19.69 -38.12 -6.76
N THR A 101 18.52 -38.23 -6.12
CA THR A 101 17.63 -39.39 -6.31
C THR A 101 17.16 -39.54 -7.76
N ARG A 102 16.88 -38.42 -8.44
CA ARG A 102 16.50 -38.42 -9.85
C ARG A 102 17.67 -38.82 -10.76
N ALA A 103 18.88 -38.36 -10.46
CA ALA A 103 20.10 -38.71 -11.17
C ALA A 103 20.40 -40.21 -11.04
N GLU A 104 20.30 -40.74 -9.82
CA GLU A 104 20.44 -42.17 -9.53
C GLU A 104 19.37 -43.01 -10.26
N GLY A 105 18.12 -42.52 -10.30
CA GLY A 105 17.04 -43.14 -11.08
C GLY A 105 17.31 -43.18 -12.60
N LEU A 106 18.18 -42.31 -13.11
CA LEU A 106 18.67 -42.32 -14.49
C LEU A 106 19.97 -43.14 -14.66
N GLY A 107 20.47 -43.77 -13.61
CA GLY A 107 21.71 -44.55 -13.61
C GLY A 107 22.97 -43.70 -13.49
N MET A 108 22.86 -42.41 -13.16
CA MET A 108 24.02 -41.58 -12.85
C MET A 108 24.53 -41.92 -11.45
N VAL A 109 25.86 -41.88 -11.28
CA VAL A 109 26.54 -42.21 -10.02
C VAL A 109 27.43 -41.03 -9.63
N PRO A 110 27.46 -40.61 -8.35
CA PRO A 110 28.35 -39.53 -7.92
C PRO A 110 29.81 -39.95 -8.06
N ASN A 111 30.63 -39.03 -8.56
CA ASN A 111 32.07 -39.25 -8.68
C ASN A 111 32.78 -38.89 -7.37
N SER A 112 33.33 -39.88 -6.66
CA SER A 112 34.10 -39.67 -5.43
C SER A 112 35.52 -39.13 -5.68
N ASN A 113 36.03 -39.23 -6.91
CA ASN A 113 37.39 -38.86 -7.29
C ASN A 113 37.36 -37.94 -8.53
N PRO A 114 37.02 -36.64 -8.38
CA PRO A 114 37.04 -35.70 -9.50
C PRO A 114 38.47 -35.44 -9.98
N VAL A 115 38.66 -35.45 -11.30
CA VAL A 115 39.92 -35.16 -11.99
C VAL A 115 39.80 -33.79 -12.65
N TYR A 116 40.83 -32.95 -12.53
CA TYR A 116 40.78 -31.56 -12.98
C TYR A 116 41.58 -31.36 -14.26
N LEU A 117 41.07 -30.51 -15.16
CA LEU A 117 41.82 -30.06 -16.33
C LEU A 117 42.48 -28.71 -16.02
N ARG A 118 43.81 -28.64 -16.15
CA ARG A 118 44.53 -27.37 -16.08
C ARG A 118 44.46 -26.68 -17.45
N LEU A 119 43.74 -25.55 -17.52
CA LEU A 119 43.47 -24.84 -18.78
C LEU A 119 44.72 -24.24 -19.45
N SER A 120 45.77 -23.97 -18.68
CA SER A 120 47.00 -23.33 -19.20
C SER A 120 47.85 -24.26 -20.06
N ASP A 121 47.82 -25.56 -19.81
CA ASP A 121 48.68 -26.55 -20.45
C ASP A 121 47.94 -27.81 -20.89
N GLY A 122 46.63 -27.90 -20.64
CA GLY A 122 45.80 -29.06 -20.97
C GLY A 122 46.12 -30.29 -20.14
N ALA A 123 46.90 -30.17 -19.06
CA ALA A 123 47.24 -31.31 -18.23
C ALA A 123 46.03 -31.77 -17.41
N VAL A 124 45.81 -33.09 -17.41
CA VAL A 124 44.81 -33.76 -16.57
C VAL A 124 45.48 -34.07 -15.23
N LEU A 125 44.95 -33.51 -14.14
CA LEU A 125 45.46 -33.67 -12.79
C LEU A 125 44.62 -34.70 -12.04
N GLY A 126 45.17 -35.91 -11.91
CA GLY A 126 44.54 -37.07 -11.27
C GLY A 126 44.46 -38.27 -12.21
N GLU A 127 44.07 -39.43 -11.66
CA GLU A 127 43.88 -40.67 -12.42
C GLU A 127 42.40 -40.80 -12.82
N PRO A 128 42.06 -40.76 -14.13
CA PRO A 128 40.69 -40.96 -14.59
C PRO A 128 40.25 -42.40 -14.33
N THR A 129 39.40 -42.59 -13.32
CA THR A 129 38.76 -43.87 -13.03
C THR A 129 37.25 -43.77 -13.26
N ALA A 130 36.65 -44.87 -13.75
CA ALA A 130 35.19 -44.93 -13.85
C ALA A 130 34.58 -44.82 -12.44
N ALA A 131 33.50 -44.05 -12.31
CA ALA A 131 32.75 -44.00 -11.07
C ALA A 131 32.10 -45.37 -10.83
N GLU A 132 32.54 -46.08 -9.79
CA GLU A 132 31.92 -47.34 -9.39
C GLU A 132 30.64 -47.05 -8.62
N GLY A 133 29.51 -47.61 -9.09
CA GLY A 133 28.17 -47.49 -8.46
C GLY A 133 28.03 -48.24 -7.13
N GLY A 134 29.09 -48.32 -6.34
CA GLY A 134 29.04 -48.86 -4.99
C GLY A 134 28.42 -47.85 -4.03
N SER A 135 27.65 -48.33 -3.05
CA SER A 135 26.92 -47.57 -2.02
C SER A 135 27.77 -46.69 -1.08
N GLY A 136 28.86 -46.11 -1.56
CA GLY A 136 29.65 -45.09 -0.91
C GLY A 136 28.87 -43.77 -0.79
N SER A 137 27.97 -43.74 0.19
CA SER A 137 27.50 -42.53 0.87
C SER A 137 27.00 -41.38 -0.02
N SER A 138 26.09 -41.68 -0.95
CA SER A 138 25.34 -40.66 -1.72
C SER A 138 23.98 -40.35 -1.10
N ALA A 139 23.49 -41.23 -0.23
CA ALA A 139 22.20 -41.04 0.44
C ALA A 139 22.35 -39.92 1.49
N PRO A 140 21.50 -38.88 1.43
CA PRO A 140 21.55 -37.80 2.41
C PRO A 140 21.31 -38.36 3.81
N LEU A 141 22.23 -38.09 4.74
CA LEU A 141 22.12 -38.53 6.14
C LEU A 141 20.93 -37.89 6.86
N VAL A 142 20.42 -36.77 6.33
CA VAL A 142 19.24 -36.08 6.84
C VAL A 142 18.12 -36.18 5.79
N PRO A 143 17.00 -36.84 6.10
CA PRO A 143 15.88 -36.95 5.17
C PRO A 143 15.22 -35.58 4.99
N ASN A 144 14.93 -35.22 3.74
CA ASN A 144 14.09 -34.07 3.45
C ASN A 144 12.63 -34.53 3.36
N ALA A 145 11.79 -34.19 4.34
CA ALA A 145 10.37 -34.55 4.31
C ALA A 145 9.59 -33.84 3.19
N LEU A 146 10.14 -32.77 2.59
CA LEU A 146 9.48 -32.05 1.51
C LEU A 146 9.44 -32.84 0.19
N ILE A 147 10.30 -33.85 0.01
CA ILE A 147 10.36 -34.62 -1.25
C ILE A 147 9.44 -35.85 -1.29
N ASP A 148 8.82 -36.25 -0.16
CA ASP A 148 8.03 -37.49 -0.02
C ASP A 148 6.78 -37.59 -0.92
N GLY A 149 6.33 -36.48 -1.50
CA GLY A 149 5.16 -36.42 -2.37
C GLY A 149 5.44 -36.19 -3.86
N VAL A 150 6.71 -36.01 -4.25
CA VAL A 150 7.06 -35.68 -5.64
C VAL A 150 7.58 -36.93 -6.36
N PRO A 151 6.86 -37.45 -7.37
CA PRO A 151 7.34 -38.60 -8.12
C PRO A 151 8.59 -38.20 -8.93
N PRO A 152 9.70 -38.96 -8.84
CA PRO A 152 10.98 -38.60 -9.46
C PRO A 152 11.00 -38.59 -11.01
N GLY A 153 9.84 -38.63 -11.68
CA GLY A 153 9.70 -38.68 -13.14
C GLY A 153 8.86 -37.56 -13.79
N ALA A 154 8.33 -36.59 -13.03
CA ALA A 154 7.27 -35.71 -13.53
C ALA A 154 7.68 -34.48 -14.38
N GLY A 155 8.96 -34.29 -14.73
CA GLY A 155 9.32 -33.12 -15.54
C GLY A 155 10.70 -33.19 -16.14
N SER A 156 10.85 -33.87 -17.28
CA SER A 156 12.04 -33.72 -18.13
C SER A 156 11.65 -32.91 -19.37
N PRO A 157 12.17 -31.70 -19.59
CA PRO A 157 12.60 -31.36 -20.94
C PRO A 157 13.70 -32.36 -21.30
N LYS A 158 13.56 -33.02 -22.44
CA LYS A 158 14.56 -33.90 -23.02
C LYS A 158 15.82 -33.06 -23.28
N GLY A 159 16.73 -33.02 -22.31
CA GLY A 159 18.04 -32.43 -22.49
C GLY A 159 18.79 -33.25 -23.51
N GLU A 160 18.86 -32.76 -24.74
CA GLU A 160 19.80 -33.25 -25.74
C GLU A 160 21.20 -32.95 -25.21
N THR A 161 21.83 -33.92 -24.55
CA THR A 161 23.27 -33.94 -24.40
C THR A 161 23.87 -34.00 -25.81
N PRO A 162 24.67 -33.02 -26.26
CA PRO A 162 25.42 -33.16 -27.49
C PRO A 162 26.39 -34.33 -27.32
N ILE A 163 26.06 -35.46 -27.92
CA ILE A 163 26.96 -36.60 -28.03
C ILE A 163 27.99 -36.19 -29.09
N GLY A 164 29.20 -35.86 -28.65
CA GLY A 164 30.33 -35.63 -29.55
C GLY A 164 31.10 -34.37 -29.18
N GLY A 165 32.25 -34.56 -28.54
CA GLY A 165 33.27 -33.53 -28.48
C GLY A 165 33.67 -33.13 -29.90
N THR A 166 33.29 -31.92 -30.31
CA THR A 166 33.93 -31.20 -31.40
C THR A 166 34.39 -29.86 -30.82
N PRO A 167 35.69 -29.54 -30.87
CA PRO A 167 36.19 -28.29 -30.32
C PRO A 167 35.84 -27.12 -31.24
N GLY A 168 35.24 -26.10 -30.64
CA GLY A 168 35.28 -24.72 -31.13
C GLY A 168 33.99 -24.21 -31.77
N GLN A 169 33.27 -23.35 -31.04
CA GLN A 169 33.08 -21.97 -31.50
C GLN A 169 32.73 -21.05 -30.33
N ALA A 170 33.58 -20.04 -30.13
CA ALA A 170 33.34 -18.92 -29.24
C ALA A 170 32.16 -18.07 -29.74
N GLY A 171 31.33 -17.59 -28.81
CA GLY A 171 30.20 -16.71 -29.09
C GLY A 171 29.77 -15.94 -27.84
N GLY A 172 30.59 -14.94 -27.47
CA GLY A 172 30.27 -13.69 -26.78
C GLY A 172 29.23 -13.65 -25.65
N ALA A 173 29.68 -13.31 -24.44
CA ALA A 173 29.42 -12.02 -23.79
C ALA A 173 29.86 -12.10 -22.33
N ALA A 174 31.03 -11.53 -22.03
CA ALA A 174 31.43 -11.19 -20.68
C ALA A 174 30.75 -9.87 -20.28
N PRO A 175 30.18 -9.76 -19.08
CA PRO A 175 30.16 -8.50 -18.35
C PRO A 175 31.47 -8.41 -17.55
N GLU A 176 32.29 -7.41 -17.89
CA GLU A 176 33.42 -6.96 -17.07
C GLU A 176 32.95 -6.66 -15.64
N VAL A 177 33.61 -7.25 -14.65
CA VAL A 177 33.61 -6.75 -13.27
C VAL A 177 35.04 -6.28 -12.98
N PRO A 178 35.27 -4.97 -12.76
CA PRO A 178 36.60 -4.46 -12.48
C PRO A 178 37.04 -4.90 -11.08
N ALA A 179 38.27 -5.38 -11.01
CA ALA A 179 38.97 -5.63 -9.75
C ALA A 179 39.26 -4.29 -9.04
N GLY A 180 38.88 -4.19 -7.77
CA GLY A 180 39.27 -3.07 -6.92
C GLY A 180 38.76 -3.19 -5.49
N ALA A 181 39.71 -3.12 -4.54
CA ALA A 181 39.59 -2.86 -3.10
C ALA A 181 39.61 -4.07 -2.12
N PRO A 182 40.23 -3.90 -0.94
CA PRO A 182 41.10 -4.89 -0.30
C PRO A 182 40.50 -5.63 0.90
N ALA A 183 41.19 -6.68 1.33
CA ALA A 183 40.90 -7.52 2.48
C ALA A 183 40.62 -6.73 3.77
N ALA A 184 39.52 -7.06 4.45
CA ALA A 184 39.20 -6.61 5.82
C ALA A 184 39.45 -7.76 6.82
N PRO A 185 40.13 -7.53 7.95
CA PRO A 185 40.37 -8.54 8.98
C PRO A 185 39.09 -8.99 9.69
N LEU A 186 38.95 -10.31 9.91
CA LEU A 186 37.84 -10.93 10.64
C LEU A 186 38.09 -10.84 12.17
N ASP A 187 37.86 -9.67 12.76
CA ASP A 187 37.74 -9.52 14.22
C ASP A 187 36.28 -9.17 14.57
N GLY A 188 35.56 -10.12 15.17
CA GLY A 188 34.21 -9.90 15.68
C GLY A 188 33.26 -11.05 15.39
N GLY A 189 33.16 -12.00 16.33
CA GLY A 189 32.24 -13.14 16.26
C GLY A 189 30.78 -12.70 16.08
N LEU A 190 30.04 -13.51 15.31
CA LEU A 190 28.61 -13.34 15.05
C LEU A 190 27.83 -13.28 16.39
N PRO A 191 26.95 -12.27 16.60
CA PRO A 191 26.06 -12.26 17.75
C PRO A 191 25.01 -13.38 17.63
N THR A 192 24.87 -14.21 18.66
CA THR A 192 23.75 -15.14 18.79
C THR A 192 22.48 -14.38 19.21
N PRO A 193 21.29 -14.72 18.69
CA PRO A 193 20.06 -14.02 19.05
C PRO A 193 19.66 -14.35 20.49
N ALA A 194 19.55 -13.32 21.33
CA ALA A 194 18.96 -13.42 22.66
C ALA A 194 17.42 -13.43 22.53
N THR A 195 16.79 -14.52 22.94
CA THR A 195 15.34 -14.58 23.14
C THR A 195 14.98 -13.94 24.48
N HIS A 196 14.07 -12.96 24.46
CA HIS A 196 13.33 -12.48 25.64
C HIS A 196 11.98 -13.19 25.74
#